data_AF-B3RUW3-F1
#
_entry.id   AF-B3RUW3-F1
#
_cell.length_a   1.000
_cell.length_b   1.000
_cell.length_c   1.000
_cell.angle_alpha   90.00
_cell.angle_beta   90.00
_cell.angle_gamma   90.00
#
_symmetry.space_group_name_H-M   'P 1'
#
loop_
_entity.id
_entity.type
_entity.pdbx_description
1 polymer ?
#
loop_
_entity_poly.entity_id
_entity_poly.type
_entity_poly.pdbx_seq_one_letter_code
_entity_poly.pdbx_strand_id
1 'polypeptide(L)'
;MALTRVFGVMVTLILLWAQGSLAAVCSTSNPAYLEIQQSQYNRNVSCLTDLSCRPLGFKHDVFHYQVNGKSDPCVWVDNADGKAIEVMVQTTPPNSMICVQGDGYNTICQEGTINECKMAAGKRVYFKFFCQGQSCETTDVNFWYRLTLSPSNVDPENWCFGRSGTDFPDSLLAQFPNNYTPKPIQPPTPTSSASKITSQPILATVTSILILTQYTLLF
;
A
#
# COMPACT_ATOMS: atom_id res chain seq x y z
N MET A 1 -33.68 -10.98 -55.86
CA MET A 1 -32.97 -9.92 -55.11
C MET A 1 -33.76 -9.65 -53.84
N ALA A 2 -33.14 -9.68 -52.65
CA ALA A 2 -33.66 -9.23 -51.33
C ALA A 2 -33.52 -10.26 -50.18
N LEU A 3 -32.42 -11.01 -50.06
CA LEU A 3 -32.23 -11.88 -48.88
C LEU A 3 -30.80 -11.96 -48.31
N THR A 4 -29.90 -11.06 -48.70
CA THR A 4 -28.48 -11.10 -48.30
C THR A 4 -28.03 -9.93 -47.42
N ARG A 5 -28.94 -9.02 -47.01
CA ARG A 5 -28.58 -7.80 -46.25
C ARG A 5 -28.90 -7.81 -44.76
N VAL A 6 -29.59 -8.84 -44.25
CA VAL A 6 -30.03 -8.87 -42.83
C VAL A 6 -29.02 -9.57 -41.91
N PHE A 7 -28.19 -10.47 -42.43
CA PHE A 7 -27.20 -11.21 -41.63
C PHE A 7 -25.94 -10.41 -41.24
N GLY A 8 -25.67 -9.28 -41.89
CA GLY A 8 -24.46 -8.48 -41.62
C GLY A 8 -24.54 -7.61 -40.36
N VAL A 9 -25.75 -7.20 -39.95
CA VAL A 9 -25.93 -6.23 -38.85
C VAL A 9 -25.97 -6.92 -37.48
N MET A 10 -26.36 -8.20 -37.42
CA MET A 10 -26.43 -8.92 -36.15
C MET A 10 -25.06 -9.40 -35.63
N VAL A 11 -24.07 -9.56 -36.51
CA VAL A 11 -22.71 -9.99 -36.12
C VAL A 11 -21.88 -8.84 -35.55
N THR A 12 -22.17 -7.59 -35.91
CA THR A 12 -21.44 -6.42 -35.40
C THR A 12 -21.90 -5.99 -34.00
N LEU A 13 -23.10 -6.35 -33.56
CA LEU A 13 -23.61 -5.99 -32.24
C LEU A 13 -23.10 -6.91 -31.11
N ILE A 14 -22.61 -8.11 -31.41
CA ILE A 14 -22.11 -9.07 -30.42
C ILE A 14 -20.65 -8.76 -30.01
N LEU A 15 -19.88 -8.08 -30.88
CA LEU A 15 -18.47 -7.76 -30.62
C LEU A 15 -18.26 -6.50 -29.75
N LEU A 16 -19.30 -5.69 -29.48
CA LEU A 16 -19.18 -4.51 -28.61
C LEU A 16 -19.34 -4.79 -27.11
N TRP A 17 -19.67 -6.02 -26.71
CA TRP A 17 -19.90 -6.37 -25.30
C TRP A 17 -18.70 -7.00 -24.59
N ALA A 18 -17.57 -7.18 -25.27
CA ALA A 18 -16.39 -7.86 -24.72
C ALA A 18 -15.26 -6.92 -24.26
N GLN A 19 -15.44 -5.60 -24.31
CA GLN A 19 -14.42 -4.62 -23.89
C GLN A 19 -14.71 -4.03 -22.50
N GLY A 20 -15.36 -4.79 -21.62
CA GLY A 20 -15.27 -4.56 -20.18
C GLY A 20 -13.87 -4.93 -19.71
N SER A 21 -12.86 -4.13 -20.06
CA SER A 21 -11.58 -4.18 -19.36
C SER A 21 -11.88 -3.89 -17.90
N LEU A 22 -11.85 -4.93 -17.07
CA LEU A 22 -11.71 -4.80 -15.63
C LEU A 22 -10.46 -3.95 -15.42
N ALA A 23 -10.65 -2.64 -15.25
CA ALA A 23 -9.56 -1.74 -14.95
C ALA A 23 -8.94 -2.28 -13.66
N ALA A 24 -7.70 -2.74 -13.75
CA ALA A 24 -6.98 -3.23 -12.59
C ALA A 24 -7.06 -2.15 -11.51
N VAL A 25 -7.47 -2.54 -10.29
CA VAL A 25 -7.61 -1.63 -9.15
C VAL A 25 -6.31 -0.85 -8.93
N CYS A 26 -5.19 -1.47 -9.35
CA CYS A 26 -3.85 -0.99 -9.19
C CYS A 26 -2.95 -1.32 -10.39
N SER A 27 -1.94 -0.49 -10.62
CA SER A 27 -0.79 -0.81 -11.49
C SER A 27 0.05 -1.96 -10.92
N THR A 28 0.69 -2.75 -11.78
CA THR A 28 1.66 -3.80 -11.38
C THR A 28 2.94 -3.23 -10.77
N SER A 29 3.20 -1.92 -10.94
CA SER A 29 4.35 -1.22 -10.34
C SER A 29 4.16 -0.87 -8.86
N ASN A 30 3.00 -1.15 -8.27
CA ASN A 30 2.73 -0.85 -6.87
C ASN A 30 3.63 -1.68 -5.93
N PRO A 31 4.01 -1.16 -4.76
CA PRO A 31 4.87 -1.87 -3.83
C PRO A 31 4.15 -3.07 -3.19
N ALA A 32 4.92 -4.13 -2.93
CA ALA A 32 4.47 -5.24 -2.11
C ALA A 32 4.21 -4.77 -0.67
N TYR A 33 3.11 -5.22 -0.09
CA TYR A 33 2.90 -5.10 1.34
C TYR A 33 3.66 -6.22 2.06
N LEU A 34 4.60 -5.83 2.91
CA LEU A 34 5.35 -6.75 3.76
C LEU A 34 4.63 -6.88 5.10
N GLU A 35 3.94 -7.99 5.29
CA GLU A 35 3.28 -8.34 6.55
C GLU A 35 4.30 -8.48 7.68
N ILE A 36 3.97 -7.94 8.85
CA ILE A 36 4.72 -8.14 10.09
C ILE A 36 3.99 -9.18 10.91
N GLN A 37 4.73 -10.18 11.41
CA GLN A 37 4.15 -11.18 12.30
C GLN A 37 3.75 -10.56 13.63
N GLN A 38 2.64 -11.00 14.21
CA GLN A 38 2.10 -10.42 15.46
C GLN A 38 3.09 -10.43 16.63
N SER A 39 3.99 -11.42 16.68
CA SER A 39 5.08 -11.50 17.67
C SER A 39 6.13 -10.40 17.54
N GLN A 40 6.20 -9.72 16.39
CA GLN A 40 7.15 -8.66 16.06
C GLN A 40 6.51 -7.26 16.09
N TYR A 41 5.26 -7.14 16.56
CA TYR A 41 4.58 -5.86 16.65
C TYR A 41 5.28 -4.90 17.61
N ASN A 42 5.58 -3.71 17.12
CA ASN A 42 6.05 -2.63 17.98
C ASN A 42 4.87 -2.08 18.77
N ARG A 43 4.92 -2.23 20.10
CA ARG A 43 3.89 -1.76 21.05
C ARG A 43 4.31 -0.49 21.80
N ASN A 44 5.43 0.13 21.40
CA ASN A 44 5.90 1.36 22.01
C ASN A 44 5.11 2.55 21.45
N VAL A 45 4.59 3.40 22.33
CA VAL A 45 3.81 4.59 21.96
C VAL A 45 4.63 5.63 21.21
N SER A 46 5.95 5.66 21.39
CA SER A 46 6.83 6.51 20.59
C SER A 46 6.76 6.19 19.08
N CYS A 47 6.33 4.98 18.72
CA CYS A 47 6.14 4.52 17.34
C CYS A 47 4.98 5.25 16.64
N LEU A 48 4.04 5.86 17.38
CA LEU A 48 2.93 6.61 16.79
C LEU A 48 3.37 7.93 16.15
N THR A 49 4.49 8.49 16.60
CA THR A 49 5.05 9.76 16.09
C THR A 49 6.22 9.55 15.13
N ASP A 50 6.71 8.32 14.97
CA ASP A 50 7.78 7.96 14.04
C ASP A 50 7.20 7.22 12.83
N LEU A 51 7.12 7.90 11.69
CA LEU A 51 6.52 7.34 10.45
C LEU A 51 7.34 6.19 9.84
N SER A 52 8.60 6.02 10.25
CA SER A 52 9.40 4.86 9.85
C SER A 52 9.06 3.60 10.65
N CYS A 53 8.40 3.79 11.79
CA CYS A 53 7.98 2.73 12.68
C CYS A 53 6.62 2.14 12.26
N ARG A 54 6.34 0.91 12.69
CA ARG A 54 5.10 0.19 12.36
C ARG A 54 4.37 -0.25 13.64
N PRO A 55 3.55 0.64 14.25
CA PRO A 55 2.87 0.36 15.50
C PRO A 55 1.86 -0.77 15.27
N LEU A 56 1.91 -1.82 16.08
CA LEU A 56 1.04 -3.00 15.92
C LEU A 56 1.09 -3.61 14.49
N GLY A 57 2.21 -3.43 13.77
CA GLY A 57 2.36 -3.91 12.40
C GLY A 57 1.68 -3.06 11.33
N PHE A 58 1.05 -1.93 11.69
CA PHE A 58 0.47 -0.99 10.74
C PHE A 58 1.54 -0.22 9.98
N LYS A 59 1.26 0.12 8.73
CA LYS A 59 2.05 1.02 7.89
C LYS A 59 1.32 2.35 7.75
N HIS A 60 2.04 3.45 7.83
CA HIS A 60 1.53 4.80 7.58
C HIS A 60 1.52 5.14 6.09
N ASP A 61 0.52 5.91 5.67
CA ASP A 61 0.50 6.58 4.38
C ASP A 61 -0.36 7.85 4.45
N VAL A 62 -0.34 8.64 3.39
CA VAL A 62 -1.01 9.95 3.33
C VAL A 62 -1.79 10.08 2.04
N PHE A 63 -3.07 10.44 2.15
CA PHE A 63 -3.83 10.99 1.05
C PHE A 63 -3.51 12.46 0.91
N HIS A 64 -3.05 12.86 -0.27
CA HIS A 64 -2.73 14.25 -0.52
C HIS A 64 -3.86 14.95 -1.24
N TYR A 65 -4.35 16.04 -0.64
CA TYR A 65 -5.37 16.87 -1.25
C TYR A 65 -4.80 17.66 -2.43
N GLN A 66 -5.50 17.64 -3.58
CA GLN A 66 -5.23 18.48 -4.76
C GLN A 66 -3.82 18.42 -5.36
N VAL A 67 -3.05 17.37 -5.08
CA VAL A 67 -1.77 17.16 -5.77
C VAL A 67 -2.04 16.49 -7.11
N ASN A 68 -2.15 17.29 -8.17
CA ASN A 68 -2.27 16.82 -9.54
C ASN A 68 -1.20 15.75 -9.84
N GLY A 69 -1.66 14.55 -10.20
CA GLY A 69 -0.79 13.44 -10.60
C GLY A 69 -0.32 12.52 -9.47
N LYS A 70 -0.66 12.78 -8.19
CA LYS A 70 -0.40 11.80 -7.14
C LYS A 70 -1.53 10.78 -7.11
N SER A 71 -1.21 9.54 -7.44
CA SER A 71 -2.16 8.43 -7.40
C SER A 71 -2.50 8.04 -5.96
N ASP A 72 -3.73 7.60 -5.76
CA ASP A 72 -4.17 6.93 -4.54
C ASP A 72 -3.20 5.81 -4.12
N PRO A 73 -2.86 5.69 -2.81
CA PRO A 73 -2.07 4.60 -2.28
C PRO A 73 -2.61 3.24 -2.70
N CYS A 74 -1.74 2.44 -3.29
CA CYS A 74 -2.03 1.05 -3.58
C CYS A 74 -0.87 0.13 -3.18
N VAL A 75 -1.23 -1.04 -2.67
CA VAL A 75 -0.31 -2.15 -2.36
C VAL A 75 -0.89 -3.48 -2.83
N TRP A 76 -0.06 -4.52 -2.81
CA TRP A 76 -0.53 -5.89 -3.01
C TRP A 76 0.06 -6.84 -1.98
N VAL A 77 -0.66 -7.93 -1.73
CA VAL A 77 -0.25 -9.03 -0.86
C VAL A 77 -0.04 -10.27 -1.74
N ASP A 78 1.07 -10.99 -1.54
CA ASP A 78 1.33 -12.28 -2.21
C ASP A 78 0.95 -13.47 -1.33
N ASN A 79 0.95 -14.67 -1.91
CA ASN A 79 0.74 -15.94 -1.22
C ASN A 79 -0.56 -15.96 -0.40
N ALA A 80 -1.59 -15.29 -0.92
CA ALA A 80 -2.91 -15.19 -0.31
C ALA A 80 -3.84 -16.35 -0.71
N ASP A 81 -3.44 -17.19 -1.67
CA ASP A 81 -4.26 -18.29 -2.17
C ASP A 81 -4.74 -19.22 -1.05
N GLY A 82 -6.05 -19.47 -0.98
CA GLY A 82 -6.69 -20.28 0.05
C GLY A 82 -6.66 -19.69 1.47
N LYS A 83 -6.29 -18.42 1.64
CA LYS A 83 -6.23 -17.74 2.95
C LYS A 83 -7.29 -16.68 3.08
N ALA A 84 -7.59 -16.30 4.32
CA ALA A 84 -8.29 -15.06 4.60
C ALA A 84 -7.29 -13.91 4.72
N ILE A 85 -7.76 -12.70 4.39
CA ILE A 85 -7.03 -11.44 4.54
C ILE A 85 -7.84 -10.57 5.48
N GLU A 86 -7.24 -10.19 6.60
CA GLU A 86 -7.74 -9.11 7.44
C GLU A 86 -7.18 -7.78 6.92
N VAL A 87 -8.07 -6.81 6.74
CA VAL A 87 -7.80 -5.44 6.33
C VAL A 87 -8.23 -4.52 7.44
N MET A 88 -7.25 -3.89 8.09
CA MET A 88 -7.50 -2.88 9.11
C MET A 88 -6.98 -1.53 8.65
N VAL A 89 -7.77 -0.47 8.85
CA VAL A 89 -7.41 0.90 8.53
C VAL A 89 -7.84 1.82 9.66
N GLN A 90 -7.02 2.82 9.99
CA GLN A 90 -7.35 3.89 10.92
C GLN A 90 -6.90 5.23 10.37
N THR A 91 -7.80 6.21 10.32
CA THR A 91 -7.50 7.57 9.86
C THR A 91 -7.11 8.50 11.00
N THR A 92 -6.41 9.56 10.64
CA THR A 92 -6.07 10.69 11.50
C THR A 92 -6.25 11.96 10.66
N PRO A 93 -7.30 12.77 10.92
CA PRO A 93 -8.22 12.69 12.07
C PRO A 93 -9.26 11.55 11.96
N PRO A 94 -9.81 11.06 13.09
CA PRO A 94 -10.64 9.84 13.15
C PRO A 94 -12.05 9.99 12.57
N ASN A 95 -12.43 11.18 12.10
CA ASN A 95 -13.69 11.42 11.40
C ASN A 95 -13.50 11.46 9.87
N SER A 96 -12.31 11.11 9.37
CA SER A 96 -12.07 11.09 7.94
C SER A 96 -12.68 9.83 7.32
N MET A 97 -13.43 10.00 6.23
CA MET A 97 -14.03 8.90 5.49
C MET A 97 -12.98 8.25 4.58
N ILE A 98 -12.69 6.99 4.85
CA ILE A 98 -11.71 6.18 4.15
C ILE A 98 -12.41 5.04 3.42
N CYS A 99 -11.98 4.78 2.19
CA CYS A 99 -12.45 3.68 1.39
C CYS A 99 -11.32 2.71 1.04
N VAL A 100 -11.66 1.42 1.00
CA VAL A 100 -10.78 0.36 0.51
C VAL A 100 -11.48 -0.38 -0.61
N GLN A 101 -10.79 -0.53 -1.73
CA GLN A 101 -11.19 -1.39 -2.83
C GLN A 101 -10.10 -2.43 -3.06
N GLY A 102 -10.46 -3.71 -3.05
CA GLY A 102 -9.54 -4.78 -3.40
C GLY A 102 -9.99 -5.55 -4.63
N ASP A 103 -9.06 -6.26 -5.26
CA ASP A 103 -9.37 -7.11 -6.41
C ASP A 103 -10.35 -8.23 -6.03
N GLY A 104 -11.51 -8.27 -6.70
CA GLY A 104 -12.55 -9.25 -6.41
C GLY A 104 -13.41 -8.93 -5.17
N TYR A 105 -13.26 -7.74 -4.58
CA TYR A 105 -14.05 -7.30 -3.43
C TYR A 105 -14.89 -6.06 -3.75
N ASN A 106 -16.03 -5.96 -3.06
CA ASN A 106 -16.78 -4.72 -3.01
C ASN A 106 -15.98 -3.63 -2.27
N THR A 107 -16.11 -2.40 -2.75
CA THR A 107 -15.61 -1.22 -2.05
C THR A 107 -16.29 -1.07 -0.69
N ILE A 108 -15.50 -0.77 0.34
CA ILE A 108 -15.97 -0.52 1.70
C ILE A 108 -15.49 0.87 2.09
N CYS A 109 -16.40 1.72 2.55
CA CYS A 109 -16.11 3.07 3.02
C CYS A 109 -16.65 3.24 4.45
N GLN A 110 -15.82 3.71 5.38
CA GLN A 110 -16.21 3.98 6.76
C GLN A 110 -15.46 5.21 7.29
N GLU A 111 -16.05 5.89 8.27
CA GLU A 111 -15.39 6.98 8.99
C GLU A 111 -14.46 6.41 10.06
N GLY A 112 -13.24 6.91 10.13
CA GLY A 112 -12.30 6.59 11.19
C GLY A 112 -11.57 5.27 11.00
N THR A 113 -12.28 4.16 11.19
CA THR A 113 -11.68 2.82 11.20
C THR A 113 -12.41 1.85 10.30
N ILE A 114 -11.66 0.99 9.62
CA ILE A 114 -12.16 -0.20 8.92
C ILE A 114 -11.50 -1.42 9.57
N ASN A 115 -12.29 -2.47 9.81
CA ASN A 115 -11.78 -3.81 10.12
C ASN A 115 -12.63 -4.84 9.38
N GLU A 116 -12.04 -5.47 8.38
CA GLU A 116 -12.72 -6.40 7.49
C GLU A 116 -11.87 -7.66 7.32
N CYS A 117 -12.51 -8.83 7.32
CA CYS A 117 -11.82 -10.10 7.10
C CYS A 117 -12.53 -10.89 6.01
N LYS A 118 -11.82 -11.21 4.92
CA LYS A 118 -12.40 -11.84 3.73
C LYS A 118 -11.46 -12.87 3.13
N MET A 119 -12.03 -13.89 2.48
CA MET A 119 -11.25 -14.85 1.70
C MET A 119 -10.51 -14.18 0.55
N ALA A 120 -9.25 -14.53 0.34
CA ALA A 120 -8.43 -14.07 -0.78
C ALA A 120 -9.07 -14.44 -2.12
N ALA A 121 -9.21 -13.45 -3.02
CA ALA A 121 -9.72 -13.69 -4.37
C ALA A 121 -8.72 -14.41 -5.30
N GLY A 122 -7.46 -14.54 -4.87
CA GLY A 122 -6.42 -15.26 -5.58
C GLY A 122 -5.08 -15.19 -4.87
N LYS A 123 -4.02 -15.71 -5.53
CA LYS A 123 -2.67 -15.73 -4.97
C LYS A 123 -2.11 -14.35 -4.66
N ARG A 124 -2.38 -13.38 -5.53
CA ARG A 124 -2.00 -11.98 -5.36
C ARG A 124 -3.25 -11.13 -5.34
N VAL A 125 -3.37 -10.30 -4.31
CA VAL A 125 -4.52 -9.42 -4.12
C VAL A 125 -4.03 -7.99 -3.98
N TYR A 126 -4.56 -7.09 -4.80
CA TYR A 126 -4.27 -5.67 -4.74
C TYR A 126 -5.32 -4.95 -3.89
N PHE A 127 -4.88 -3.93 -3.17
CA PHE A 127 -5.71 -3.06 -2.37
C PHE A 127 -5.39 -1.61 -2.70
N LYS A 128 -6.41 -0.89 -3.15
CA LYS A 128 -6.38 0.57 -3.33
C LYS A 128 -7.11 1.20 -2.15
N PHE A 129 -6.42 2.13 -1.50
CA PHE A 129 -7.01 2.98 -0.48
C PHE A 129 -7.32 4.32 -1.14
N PHE A 130 -8.46 4.91 -0.84
CA PHE A 130 -8.82 6.23 -1.34
C PHE A 130 -9.76 6.92 -0.36
N CYS A 131 -9.77 8.25 -0.39
CA CYS A 131 -10.54 9.07 0.53
C CYS A 131 -11.74 9.64 -0.24
N GLN A 132 -12.93 9.65 0.37
CA GLN A 132 -14.14 10.27 -0.22
C GLN A 132 -14.80 11.25 0.76
N GLY A 133 -15.45 12.29 0.24
CA GLY A 133 -16.21 13.25 1.05
C GLY A 133 -15.38 14.43 1.57
N GLN A 134 -16.01 15.27 2.38
CA GLN A 134 -15.50 16.60 2.75
C GLN A 134 -14.11 16.57 3.41
N SER A 135 -13.81 15.55 4.24
CA SER A 135 -12.50 15.44 4.91
C SER A 135 -11.33 15.34 3.92
N CYS A 136 -11.59 14.80 2.73
CA CYS A 136 -10.59 14.58 1.69
C CYS A 136 -10.50 15.76 0.71
N GLU A 137 -11.43 16.71 0.80
CA GLU A 137 -11.57 17.86 -0.10
C GLU A 137 -11.00 19.15 0.49
N THR A 138 -10.39 19.10 1.68
CA THR A 138 -9.89 20.30 2.35
C THR A 138 -8.46 20.17 2.86
N THR A 139 -7.98 18.96 3.13
CA THR A 139 -6.66 18.72 3.75
C THR A 139 -6.15 17.33 3.42
N ASP A 140 -4.84 17.15 3.58
CA ASP A 140 -4.23 15.82 3.59
C ASP A 140 -4.80 14.99 4.74
N VAL A 141 -5.05 13.71 4.47
CA VAL A 141 -5.55 12.74 5.46
C VAL A 141 -4.47 11.71 5.72
N ASN A 142 -4.00 11.64 6.96
CA ASN A 142 -3.08 10.61 7.39
C ASN A 142 -3.87 9.34 7.72
N PHE A 143 -3.31 8.18 7.43
CA PHE A 143 -3.91 6.94 7.84
C PHE A 143 -2.86 5.85 8.07
N TRP A 144 -3.26 4.86 8.86
CA TRP A 144 -2.53 3.65 9.13
C TRP A 144 -3.31 2.49 8.55
N TYR A 145 -2.64 1.54 7.91
CA TYR A 145 -3.28 0.31 7.44
C TYR A 145 -2.45 -0.92 7.78
N ARG A 146 -3.13 -2.05 7.96
CA ARG A 146 -2.52 -3.35 8.18
C ARG A 146 -3.26 -4.39 7.35
N LEU A 147 -2.50 -5.18 6.61
CA LEU A 147 -2.98 -6.37 5.91
C LEU A 147 -2.37 -7.60 6.59
N THR A 148 -3.18 -8.57 6.96
CA THR A 148 -2.71 -9.78 7.66
C THR A 148 -3.34 -11.01 7.03
N LEU A 149 -2.52 -12.02 6.73
CA LEU A 149 -2.98 -13.26 6.14
C LEU A 149 -3.25 -14.30 7.22
N SER A 150 -4.28 -15.13 7.02
CA SER A 150 -4.48 -16.29 7.87
C SER A 150 -3.29 -17.26 7.79
N PRO A 151 -2.89 -17.90 8.89
CA PRO A 151 -1.90 -18.98 8.84
C PRO A 151 -2.38 -20.12 7.95
N SER A 152 -1.48 -20.79 7.24
CA SER A 152 -1.84 -21.88 6.32
C SER A 152 -2.40 -23.13 7.01
N ASN A 153 -2.23 -23.25 8.33
CA ASN A 153 -2.64 -24.41 9.14
C ASN A 153 -3.91 -24.15 9.96
N VAL A 154 -4.62 -23.05 9.70
CA VAL A 154 -5.85 -22.66 10.40
C VAL A 154 -6.94 -22.47 9.37
N ASP A 155 -8.15 -22.92 9.72
CA ASP A 155 -9.33 -22.65 8.92
C ASP A 155 -9.57 -21.13 8.78
N PRO A 156 -9.57 -20.57 7.56
CA PRO A 156 -9.63 -19.12 7.36
C PRO A 156 -10.88 -18.45 7.94
N GLU A 157 -12.04 -19.11 7.89
CA GLU A 157 -13.29 -18.56 8.41
C GLU A 157 -13.26 -18.46 9.94
N ASN A 158 -12.82 -19.54 10.59
CA ASN A 158 -12.61 -19.55 12.04
C ASN A 158 -11.53 -18.57 12.48
N TRP A 159 -10.47 -18.40 11.68
CA TRP A 159 -9.44 -17.40 11.94
C TRP A 159 -10.03 -16.00 11.94
N CYS A 160 -10.82 -15.64 10.92
CA CYS A 160 -11.51 -14.35 10.87
C CYS A 160 -12.42 -14.11 12.08
N PHE A 161 -13.19 -15.12 12.49
CA PHE A 161 -14.09 -15.00 13.64
C PHE A 161 -13.36 -14.71 14.96
N GLY A 162 -12.14 -15.23 15.12
CA GLY A 162 -11.32 -15.01 16.32
C GLY A 162 -10.66 -13.62 16.39
N ARG A 163 -10.78 -12.78 15.36
CA ARG A 163 -10.16 -11.46 15.31
C ARG A 163 -11.08 -10.42 15.98
N SER A 164 -10.61 -9.82 17.07
CA SER A 164 -11.38 -8.80 17.80
C SER A 164 -11.54 -7.49 17.01
N GLY A 165 -10.60 -7.19 16.10
CA GLY A 165 -10.61 -5.94 15.34
C GLY A 165 -10.34 -4.69 16.16
N THR A 166 -9.78 -4.81 17.36
CA THR A 166 -9.61 -3.68 18.31
C THR A 166 -8.17 -3.18 18.43
N ASP A 167 -7.20 -3.92 17.87
CA ASP A 167 -5.76 -3.62 17.95
C ASP A 167 -5.33 -2.54 16.94
N PHE A 168 -5.93 -1.35 17.01
CA PHE A 168 -5.56 -0.19 16.18
C PHE A 168 -4.42 0.63 16.82
N PRO A 169 -3.66 1.45 16.05
CA PRO A 169 -2.57 2.26 16.60
C PRO A 169 -2.97 3.12 17.82
N ASP A 170 -4.14 3.76 17.80
CA ASP A 170 -4.66 4.53 18.94
C ASP A 170 -4.91 3.71 20.21
N SER A 171 -5.14 2.40 20.12
CA SER A 171 -5.28 1.52 21.29
C SER A 171 -4.03 1.51 22.17
N LEU A 172 -2.85 1.83 21.60
CA LEU A 172 -1.62 2.01 22.37
C LEU A 172 -1.69 3.21 23.33
N LEU A 173 -2.57 4.18 23.08
CA LEU A 173 -2.79 5.33 23.96
C LEU A 173 -3.78 5.02 25.09
N ALA A 174 -4.64 4.01 24.94
CA ALA A 174 -5.67 3.67 25.92
C ALA A 174 -5.10 3.25 27.29
N GLN A 175 -3.84 2.83 27.34
CA GLN A 175 -3.14 2.50 28.58
C GLN A 175 -2.66 3.74 29.37
N PHE A 176 -2.74 4.94 28.79
CA PHE A 176 -2.35 6.18 29.44
C PHE A 176 -3.58 6.95 29.96
N PRO A 177 -3.44 7.77 31.00
CA PRO A 177 -4.53 8.64 31.46
C PRO A 177 -5.04 9.54 30.33
N ASN A 178 -6.33 9.92 30.38
CA ASN A 178 -7.03 10.71 29.35
C ASN A 178 -6.35 12.04 28.92
N ASN A 179 -5.35 12.51 29.67
CA ASN A 179 -4.61 13.75 29.42
C ASN A 179 -3.15 13.50 28.99
N TYR A 180 -2.77 12.27 28.65
CA TYR A 180 -1.44 11.97 28.15
C TYR A 180 -1.27 12.56 26.76
N THR A 181 -0.55 13.68 26.69
CA THR A 181 0.00 14.17 25.44
C THR A 181 1.38 13.54 25.26
N PRO A 182 1.61 12.73 24.21
CA PRO A 182 2.95 12.24 23.91
C PRO A 182 3.90 13.43 23.85
N LYS A 183 4.99 13.37 24.61
CA LYS A 183 6.02 14.42 24.53
C LYS A 183 6.47 14.47 23.06
N PRO A 184 6.50 15.65 22.41
CA PRO A 184 7.01 15.76 21.06
C PRO A 184 8.39 15.10 21.03
N ILE A 185 8.56 14.09 20.19
CA ILE A 185 9.90 13.57 19.90
C ILE A 185 10.60 14.74 19.23
N GLN A 186 11.51 15.40 19.95
CA GLN A 186 12.40 16.37 19.31
C GLN A 186 13.04 15.62 18.14
N PRO A 187 12.93 16.13 16.90
CA PRO A 187 13.68 15.59 15.79
C PRO A 187 15.12 15.42 16.28
N PRO A 188 15.79 14.29 16.01
CA PRO A 188 17.18 14.14 16.44
C PRO A 188 17.89 15.41 16.02
N THR A 189 18.40 16.17 17.01
CA THR A 189 19.20 17.36 16.75
C THR A 189 20.15 16.95 15.65
N PRO A 190 20.16 17.62 14.48
CA PRO A 190 21.00 17.19 13.38
C PRO A 190 22.41 17.14 13.95
N THR A 191 22.90 15.92 14.22
CA THR A 191 24.27 15.73 14.61
C THR A 191 24.97 16.24 13.39
N SER A 192 25.62 17.39 13.52
CA SER A 192 26.53 17.90 12.54
C SER A 192 27.65 16.86 12.49
N SER A 193 27.41 15.78 11.76
CA SER A 193 28.43 15.05 11.07
C SER A 193 29.02 16.11 10.16
N ALA A 194 29.98 16.86 10.72
CA ALA A 194 31.04 17.45 9.96
C ALA A 194 31.70 16.25 9.28
N SER A 195 31.08 15.82 8.18
CA SER A 195 31.69 15.01 7.16
C SER A 195 32.95 15.79 6.83
N LYS A 196 34.07 15.36 7.40
CA LYS A 196 35.38 15.67 6.86
C LYS A 196 35.31 15.13 5.45
N ILE A 197 34.95 16.02 4.51
CA ILE A 197 35.22 15.87 3.10
C ILE A 197 36.74 15.79 3.04
N THR A 198 37.23 14.58 3.26
CA THR A 198 38.61 14.24 3.02
C THR A 198 38.64 14.13 1.52
N SER A 199 38.94 15.27 0.89
CA SER A 199 39.23 15.41 -0.52
C SER A 199 40.26 14.34 -0.89
N GLN A 200 39.80 13.22 -1.42
CA GLN A 200 40.70 12.29 -2.08
C GLN A 200 41.11 12.96 -3.39
N PRO A 201 42.42 13.20 -3.62
CA PRO A 201 42.87 13.65 -4.91
C PRO A 201 42.55 12.55 -5.93
N ILE A 202 41.78 12.93 -6.95
CA ILE A 202 41.58 12.16 -8.17
C ILE A 202 42.97 12.01 -8.80
N LEU A 203 43.62 10.86 -8.56
CA LEU A 203 44.79 10.47 -9.31
C LEU A 203 44.33 10.09 -10.72
N ALA A 204 44.45 11.05 -11.63
CA ALA A 204 44.40 10.79 -13.05
C ALA A 204 45.64 9.98 -13.45
N THR A 205 45.44 8.68 -13.70
CA THR A 205 46.34 7.82 -14.47
C THR A 205 45.50 7.24 -15.60
N VAL A 206 45.49 7.84 -16.80
CA VAL A 206 46.43 7.57 -17.90
C VAL A 206 46.59 6.07 -18.16
N THR A 207 45.87 5.58 -19.18
CA THR A 207 46.21 4.52 -20.15
C THR A 207 44.93 4.34 -21.00
N SER A 208 44.76 4.87 -22.22
CA SER A 208 45.63 4.76 -23.40
C SER A 208 46.20 3.36 -23.52
N ILE A 209 45.39 2.38 -23.95
CA ILE A 209 45.76 1.15 -24.69
C ILE A 209 44.46 0.38 -24.95
N LEU A 210 44.23 0.01 -26.23
CA LEU A 210 43.15 -0.84 -26.80
C LEU A 210 42.18 -0.17 -27.81
N ILE A 211 42.68 0.81 -28.60
CA ILE A 211 42.16 1.08 -29.97
C ILE A 211 42.98 0.27 -31.01
N LEU A 212 43.47 -0.93 -30.68
CA LEU A 212 44.34 -1.71 -31.58
C LEU A 212 43.93 -3.17 -31.80
N THR A 213 42.69 -3.54 -31.53
CA THR A 213 42.15 -4.88 -31.88
C THR A 213 41.08 -4.86 -32.98
N GLN A 214 40.87 -3.75 -33.70
CA GLN A 214 40.00 -3.71 -34.89
C GLN A 214 40.72 -3.90 -36.24
N TYR A 215 42.03 -4.20 -36.28
CA TYR A 215 42.78 -4.34 -37.54
C TYR A 215 43.51 -5.68 -37.74
N THR A 216 42.95 -6.79 -37.25
CA THR A 216 43.55 -8.11 -37.52
C THR A 216 42.56 -9.26 -37.73
N LEU A 217 41.40 -9.02 -38.37
CA LEU A 217 40.60 -10.09 -38.97
C LEU A 217 39.92 -9.63 -40.28
N LEU A 218 40.70 -8.97 -41.14
CA LEU A 218 40.44 -8.89 -42.59
C LEU A 218 41.68 -9.44 -43.32
N PHE A 219 41.85 -10.76 -43.20
CA PHE A 219 42.48 -11.64 -44.17
C PHE A 219 41.70 -12.96 -44.15
#